data_AF-A0A938XUA6-F1
#
_entry.id   AF-A0A938XUA6-F1
#
_cell.length_a   1.000
_cell.length_b   1.000
_cell.length_c   1.000
_cell.angle_alpha   90.00
_cell.angle_beta   90.00
_cell.angle_gamma   90.00
#
_symmetry.space_group_name_H-M   'P 1'
#
loop_
_entity.id
_entity.type
_entity.pdbx_description
1 polymer ?
#
loop_
_entity_poly.entity_id
_entity_poly.type
_entity_poly.pdbx_seq_one_letter_code
_entity_poly.pdbx_strand_id
1 'polypeptide(L)'
;MKDLNSVDIKELQQIKGIGKVTAQNIVQYREENGGFDSLDELKNVSGVGAKSFANLKEEITLGETSDNDENNISVEEAEEDLVRIEFNPADYEIAEVNEVHLVGDMNNWDPSDKTYSLEPEESGIWANSFALEEGLEYKVMYDSTSWEEDKHVGFYGDNLKVGQ
;
A
#
# COMPACT_ATOMS: atom_id res chain seq x y z
N MET A 1 6.37 10.11 -19.06
CA MET A 1 7.21 8.91 -19.08
C MET A 1 6.31 7.72 -18.77
N LYS A 2 6.54 6.58 -19.42
CA LYS A 2 5.73 5.37 -19.27
C LYS A 2 6.49 4.37 -18.40
N ASP A 3 5.78 3.58 -17.61
CA ASP A 3 6.45 2.55 -16.83
C ASP A 3 6.82 1.33 -17.69
N LEU A 4 8.08 0.90 -17.61
CA LEU A 4 8.63 -0.21 -18.37
C LEU A 4 7.95 -1.55 -18.01
N ASN A 5 7.52 -1.72 -16.77
CA ASN A 5 6.85 -2.94 -16.34
C ASN A 5 5.39 -3.02 -16.80
N SER A 6 4.77 -1.91 -17.22
CA SER A 6 3.37 -1.86 -17.67
C SER A 6 3.18 -1.49 -19.15
N VAL A 7 4.17 -0.89 -19.81
CA VAL A 7 4.04 -0.41 -21.20
C VAL A 7 3.74 -1.56 -22.19
N ASP A 8 2.85 -1.29 -23.15
CA ASP A 8 2.46 -2.27 -24.17
C ASP A 8 3.38 -2.24 -25.41
N ILE A 9 3.27 -3.28 -26.27
CA ILE A 9 4.09 -3.39 -27.49
C ILE A 9 3.81 -2.22 -28.46
N LYS A 10 2.59 -1.69 -28.50
CA LYS A 10 2.22 -0.61 -29.44
C LYS A 10 2.86 0.71 -29.05
N GLU A 11 2.91 0.97 -27.75
CA GLU A 11 3.53 2.11 -27.12
C GLU A 11 5.05 2.04 -27.22
N LEU A 12 5.64 0.87 -26.97
CA LEU A 12 7.08 0.65 -27.21
C LEU A 12 7.45 0.93 -28.67
N GLN A 13 6.60 0.54 -29.62
CA GLN A 13 6.81 0.84 -31.05
C GLN A 13 6.67 2.32 -31.41
N GLN A 14 6.07 3.17 -30.55
CA GLN A 14 6.08 4.62 -30.76
C GLN A 14 7.46 5.23 -30.47
N ILE A 15 8.30 4.53 -29.72
CA ILE A 15 9.63 5.01 -29.34
C ILE A 15 10.56 4.89 -30.55
N LYS A 16 11.20 6.00 -30.89
CA LYS A 16 12.08 6.08 -32.05
C LYS A 16 13.22 5.06 -31.92
N GLY A 17 13.36 4.19 -32.91
CA GLY A 17 14.40 3.14 -32.91
C GLY A 17 14.00 1.86 -32.18
N ILE A 18 12.73 1.71 -31.79
CA ILE A 18 12.14 0.46 -31.32
C ILE A 18 11.21 -0.07 -32.41
N GLY A 19 11.62 -1.18 -33.02
CA GLY A 19 10.80 -1.90 -34.00
C GLY A 19 9.91 -2.94 -33.33
N LYS A 20 8.99 -3.52 -34.10
CA LYS A 20 8.10 -4.60 -33.64
C LYS A 20 8.84 -5.75 -32.94
N VAL A 21 9.96 -6.19 -33.52
CA VAL A 21 10.79 -7.28 -32.97
C VAL A 21 11.40 -6.88 -31.63
N THR A 22 11.99 -5.69 -31.54
CA THR A 22 12.56 -5.20 -30.27
C THR A 22 11.49 -5.03 -29.20
N ALA A 23 10.32 -4.46 -29.54
CA ALA A 23 9.21 -4.31 -28.59
C ALA A 23 8.69 -5.66 -28.09
N GLN A 24 8.59 -6.66 -28.96
CA GLN A 24 8.23 -8.03 -28.57
C GLN A 24 9.28 -8.63 -27.64
N ASN A 25 10.57 -8.44 -27.92
CA ASN A 25 11.64 -8.96 -27.08
C ASN A 25 11.66 -8.29 -25.69
N ILE A 26 11.30 -7.01 -25.58
CA ILE A 26 11.19 -6.30 -24.29
C ILE A 26 10.07 -6.92 -23.45
N VAL A 27 8.88 -7.11 -24.03
CA VAL A 27 7.76 -7.74 -23.31
C VAL A 27 8.06 -9.19 -22.97
N GLN A 28 8.68 -9.94 -23.87
CA GLN A 28 9.10 -11.31 -23.59
C GLN A 28 10.11 -11.37 -22.45
N TYR A 29 11.13 -10.50 -22.45
CA TYR A 29 12.09 -10.42 -21.35
C TYR A 29 11.39 -10.12 -20.02
N ARG A 30 10.41 -9.20 -20.01
CA ARG A 30 9.59 -8.91 -18.83
C ARG A 30 8.84 -10.14 -18.33
N GLU A 31 8.17 -10.88 -19.22
CA GLU A 31 7.41 -12.09 -18.86
C GLU A 31 8.32 -13.23 -18.36
N GLU A 32 9.52 -13.36 -18.92
CA GLU A 32 10.49 -14.42 -18.54
C GLU A 32 11.22 -14.11 -17.23
N ASN A 33 11.48 -12.83 -16.93
CA ASN A 33 12.25 -12.41 -15.75
C ASN A 33 11.36 -11.92 -14.59
N GLY A 34 10.04 -11.85 -14.78
CA GLY A 34 9.10 -11.35 -13.77
C GLY A 34 9.03 -9.82 -13.67
N GLY A 35 9.72 -9.09 -14.55
CA GLY A 35 9.82 -7.64 -14.51
C GLY A 35 11.16 -7.13 -15.03
N PHE A 36 11.35 -5.82 -14.89
CA PHE A 36 12.64 -5.15 -14.94
C PHE A 36 12.87 -4.48 -13.58
N ASP A 37 13.99 -4.76 -12.94
CA ASP A 37 14.41 -4.13 -11.68
C ASP A 37 15.20 -2.84 -11.93
N SER A 38 15.84 -2.76 -13.10
CA SER A 38 16.60 -1.59 -13.52
C SER A 38 16.42 -1.31 -15.01
N LEU A 39 16.43 -0.03 -15.41
CA LEU A 39 16.40 0.32 -16.84
C LEU A 39 17.59 -0.29 -17.57
N ASP A 40 18.73 -0.46 -16.89
CA ASP A 40 19.95 -1.03 -17.47
C ASP A 40 19.78 -2.46 -17.98
N GLU A 41 18.81 -3.23 -17.47
CA GLU A 41 18.48 -4.56 -17.99
C GLU A 41 17.92 -4.55 -19.41
N LEU A 42 17.41 -3.43 -19.90
CA LEU A 42 17.05 -3.28 -21.31
C LEU A 42 18.23 -3.58 -22.24
N LYS A 43 19.47 -3.42 -21.78
CA LYS A 43 20.67 -3.78 -22.55
C LYS A 43 20.83 -5.29 -22.76
N ASN A 44 20.18 -6.10 -21.93
CA ASN A 44 20.16 -7.56 -22.07
C ASN A 44 19.13 -8.02 -23.11
N VAL A 45 18.19 -7.14 -23.49
CA VAL A 45 17.16 -7.46 -24.47
C VAL A 45 17.73 -7.46 -25.89
N SER A 46 17.56 -8.58 -26.58
CA SER A 46 18.00 -8.72 -27.97
C SER A 46 17.34 -7.65 -28.86
N GLY A 47 18.17 -6.90 -29.60
CA GLY A 47 17.71 -5.82 -30.47
C GLY A 47 17.58 -4.45 -29.79
N VAL A 48 17.91 -4.33 -28.51
CA VAL A 48 18.12 -3.04 -27.84
C VAL A 48 19.60 -2.66 -27.94
N GLY A 49 19.92 -1.79 -28.91
CA GLY A 49 21.26 -1.19 -29.03
C GLY A 49 21.40 0.08 -28.19
N ALA A 50 22.62 0.61 -28.06
CA ALA A 50 22.89 1.82 -27.28
C ALA A 50 22.01 3.03 -27.64
N LYS A 51 21.68 3.20 -28.93
CA LYS A 51 20.80 4.28 -29.41
C LYS A 51 19.34 4.06 -29.02
N SER A 52 18.85 2.83 -29.15
CA SER A 52 17.50 2.45 -28.74
C SER A 52 17.34 2.56 -27.23
N PHE A 53 18.34 2.12 -26.47
CA PHE A 53 18.42 2.27 -25.03
C PHE A 53 18.35 3.74 -24.59
N ALA A 54 19.11 4.64 -25.22
CA ALA A 54 19.05 6.06 -24.89
C ALA A 54 17.66 6.65 -25.10
N ASN A 55 17.02 6.38 -26.24
CA ASN A 55 15.67 6.86 -26.53
C ASN A 55 14.62 6.25 -25.58
N LEU A 56 14.80 4.98 -25.22
CA LEU A 56 14.00 4.32 -24.20
C LEU A 56 14.13 5.08 -22.88
N LYS A 57 15.35 5.31 -22.39
CA LYS A 57 15.60 5.96 -21.08
C LYS A 57 15.01 7.38 -20.95
N GLU A 58 14.71 8.06 -22.05
CA GLU A 58 14.04 9.37 -22.07
C GLU A 58 12.50 9.28 -22.00
N GLU A 59 11.92 8.17 -22.50
CA GLU A 59 10.47 7.99 -22.65
C GLU A 59 9.87 7.04 -21.61
N ILE A 60 10.68 6.10 -21.09
CA ILE A 60 10.29 5.11 -20.07
C ILE A 60 11.03 5.30 -18.75
N THR A 61 10.30 5.03 -17.68
CA THR A 61 10.75 4.98 -16.29
C THR A 61 10.50 3.59 -15.74
N LEU A 62 11.13 3.25 -14.62
CA LEU A 62 10.64 2.17 -13.78
C LEU A 62 9.67 2.80 -12.79
N GLY A 63 8.42 2.34 -12.79
CA GLY A 63 7.55 2.60 -11.65
C GLY A 63 8.24 2.07 -10.39
N GLU A 64 8.12 2.79 -9.28
CA GLU A 64 8.66 2.36 -8.00
C GLU A 64 8.04 1.00 -7.64
N THR A 65 8.80 -0.09 -7.84
CA THR A 65 8.43 -1.42 -7.36
C THR A 65 8.73 -1.43 -5.88
N SER A 66 7.72 -1.17 -5.05
CA SER A 66 7.70 -1.71 -3.69
C SER A 66 7.61 -3.22 -3.84
N ASP A 67 8.61 -3.95 -3.34
CA ASP A 67 8.65 -5.41 -3.31
C ASP A 67 7.30 -5.99 -2.84
N ASN A 68 6.61 -6.75 -3.69
CA ASN A 68 5.46 -7.56 -3.30
C ASN A 68 5.43 -8.90 -4.06
N ASP A 69 6.02 -9.90 -3.40
CA ASP A 69 6.23 -11.28 -3.83
C ASP A 69 4.92 -12.11 -3.90
N GLU A 70 3.80 -11.56 -4.38
CA GLU A 70 2.49 -12.26 -4.43
C GLU A 70 1.72 -12.06 -5.76
N ASN A 71 2.20 -12.69 -6.83
CA ASN A 71 1.50 -12.73 -8.12
C ASN A 71 0.37 -13.79 -8.16
N ASN A 72 -0.82 -13.48 -7.62
CA ASN A 72 -2.12 -14.00 -8.13
C ASN A 72 -3.37 -13.25 -7.63
N ILE A 73 -3.34 -11.93 -7.43
CA ILE A 73 -4.56 -11.15 -7.16
C ILE A 73 -4.47 -9.82 -7.92
N SER A 74 -5.42 -9.57 -8.82
CA SER A 74 -5.64 -8.26 -9.42
C SER A 74 -6.22 -7.33 -8.34
N VAL A 75 -5.38 -6.43 -7.80
CA VAL A 75 -5.79 -5.43 -6.82
C VAL A 75 -5.87 -4.08 -7.54
N GLU A 76 -7.08 -3.53 -7.63
CA GLU A 76 -7.29 -2.12 -7.96
C GLU A 76 -6.53 -1.28 -6.93
N GLU A 77 -5.66 -0.38 -7.39
CA GLU A 77 -4.92 0.65 -6.64
C GLU A 77 -4.51 0.25 -5.20
N ALA A 78 -3.22 -0.05 -4.98
CA ALA A 78 -2.67 -0.17 -3.63
C ALA A 78 -2.80 1.18 -2.92
N GLU A 79 -3.90 1.34 -2.20
CA GLU A 79 -4.13 2.41 -1.25
C GLU A 79 -3.08 2.27 -0.15
N GLU A 80 -2.21 3.29 -0.05
CA GLU A 80 -1.41 3.77 1.09
C GLU A 80 -0.87 2.73 2.09
N ASP A 81 0.39 2.86 2.57
CA ASP A 81 0.95 1.98 3.62
C ASP A 81 -0.05 1.75 4.79
N LEU A 82 -0.78 0.62 4.73
CA LEU A 82 -1.88 0.38 5.64
C LEU A 82 -1.31 -0.15 6.96
N VAL A 83 -1.65 0.54 8.04
CA VAL A 83 -1.29 0.16 9.39
C VAL A 83 -2.41 -0.72 9.93
N ARG A 84 -2.07 -1.97 10.23
CA ARG A 84 -2.99 -2.88 10.91
C ARG A 84 -3.07 -2.53 12.38
N ILE A 85 -4.28 -2.27 12.85
CA ILE A 85 -4.58 -1.99 14.25
C ILE A 85 -5.33 -3.16 14.85
N GLU A 86 -4.84 -3.64 15.99
CA GLU A 86 -5.44 -4.74 16.72
C GLU A 86 -5.80 -4.29 18.14
N PHE A 87 -6.98 -4.67 18.58
CA PHE A 87 -7.47 -4.43 19.93
C PHE A 87 -8.02 -5.74 20.50
N ASN A 88 -7.42 -6.19 21.60
CA ASN A 88 -7.89 -7.36 22.33
C ASN A 88 -8.58 -6.91 23.64
N PRO A 89 -9.92 -6.94 23.73
CA PRO A 89 -10.65 -6.53 24.93
C PRO A 89 -10.22 -7.28 26.20
N ALA A 90 -9.77 -8.54 26.07
CA ALA A 90 -9.35 -9.35 27.19
C ALA A 90 -8.08 -8.83 27.88
N ASP A 91 -7.20 -8.12 27.16
CA ASP A 91 -5.99 -7.50 27.74
C ASP A 91 -6.34 -6.36 28.71
N TYR A 92 -7.58 -5.87 28.66
CA TYR A 92 -8.10 -4.78 29.48
C TYR A 92 -9.23 -5.23 30.43
N GLU A 93 -9.42 -6.54 30.61
CA GLU A 93 -10.49 -7.13 31.43
C GLU A 93 -11.91 -6.70 31.01
N ILE A 94 -12.10 -6.34 29.74
CA ILE A 94 -13.40 -5.94 29.18
C ILE A 94 -14.14 -7.20 28.72
N ALA A 95 -15.28 -7.48 29.35
CA ALA A 95 -16.02 -8.72 29.13
C ALA A 95 -16.88 -8.73 27.85
N GLU A 96 -17.38 -7.57 27.42
CA GLU A 96 -18.25 -7.43 26.26
C GLU A 96 -17.98 -6.10 25.57
N VAL A 97 -17.87 -6.16 24.24
CA VAL A 97 -17.68 -5.01 23.36
C VAL A 97 -18.56 -5.21 22.14
N ASN A 98 -19.32 -4.19 21.77
CA ASN A 98 -20.24 -4.20 20.63
C ASN A 98 -19.68 -3.42 19.43
N GLU A 99 -18.88 -2.38 19.69
CA GLU A 99 -18.25 -1.56 18.68
C GLU A 99 -16.86 -1.08 19.12
N VAL A 100 -15.94 -0.98 18.16
CA VAL A 100 -14.59 -0.46 18.37
C VAL A 100 -14.24 0.45 17.19
N HIS A 101 -13.68 1.62 17.48
CA HIS A 101 -13.18 2.53 16.45
C HIS A 101 -11.99 3.34 16.97
N LEU A 102 -11.24 3.93 16.05
CA LEU A 102 -10.12 4.80 16.38
C LEU A 102 -10.58 6.26 16.41
N VAL A 103 -10.02 7.02 17.34
CA VAL A 103 -10.19 8.47 17.45
C VAL A 103 -8.83 9.10 17.65
N GLY A 104 -8.52 10.14 16.87
CA GLY A 104 -7.18 10.72 16.85
C GLY A 104 -7.04 11.84 15.84
N ASP A 105 -5.80 12.12 15.45
CA ASP A 105 -5.51 13.19 14.48
C ASP A 105 -6.22 13.00 13.14
N MET A 106 -6.37 11.74 12.70
CA MET A 106 -7.04 11.36 11.43
C MET A 106 -8.51 11.73 11.35
N ASN A 107 -9.21 11.86 12.50
CA ASN A 107 -10.60 12.31 12.56
C ASN A 107 -10.77 13.56 13.43
N ASN A 108 -9.69 14.35 13.59
CA ASN A 108 -9.68 15.59 14.36
C ASN A 108 -10.19 15.41 15.81
N TRP A 109 -9.87 14.27 16.42
CA TRP A 109 -10.28 13.88 17.77
C TRP A 109 -11.80 13.86 18.00
N ASP A 110 -12.59 13.60 16.96
CA ASP A 110 -14.04 13.49 17.04
C ASP A 110 -14.46 12.05 17.42
N PRO A 111 -14.91 11.80 18.66
CA PRO A 111 -15.33 10.48 19.10
C PRO A 111 -16.65 9.99 18.48
N SER A 112 -17.37 10.86 17.78
CA SER A 112 -18.60 10.48 17.07
C SER A 112 -18.34 10.00 15.64
N ASP A 113 -17.14 10.27 15.10
CA ASP A 113 -16.72 9.83 13.78
C ASP A 113 -16.22 8.38 13.83
N LYS A 114 -17.03 7.48 13.26
CA LYS A 114 -16.77 6.03 13.21
C LYS A 114 -16.13 5.56 11.90
N THR A 115 -15.58 6.48 11.10
CA THR A 115 -14.89 6.15 9.84
C THR A 115 -13.81 5.09 10.04
N TYR A 116 -13.10 5.13 11.16
CA TYR A 116 -12.00 4.22 11.50
C TYR A 116 -12.45 3.08 12.41
N SER A 117 -13.51 2.36 12.03
CA SER A 117 -14.06 1.23 12.82
C SER A 117 -13.29 -0.07 12.64
N LEU A 118 -13.13 -0.83 13.72
CA LEU A 118 -12.53 -2.16 13.72
C LEU A 118 -13.63 -3.23 13.61
N GLU A 119 -13.27 -4.41 13.08
CA GLU A 119 -14.18 -5.56 12.98
C GLU A 119 -13.75 -6.69 13.91
N PRO A 120 -14.68 -7.46 14.50
CA PRO A 120 -14.35 -8.58 15.35
C PRO A 120 -13.89 -9.78 14.52
N GLU A 121 -12.77 -10.38 14.91
CA GLU A 121 -12.24 -11.61 14.34
C GLU A 121 -12.62 -12.85 15.19
N GLU A 122 -12.52 -14.05 14.61
CA GLU A 122 -12.83 -15.32 15.31
C GLU A 122 -11.97 -15.56 16.57
N SER A 123 -10.82 -14.89 16.65
CA SER A 123 -9.89 -14.94 17.79
C SER A 123 -10.38 -14.17 19.03
N GLY A 124 -11.41 -13.33 18.88
CA GLY A 124 -11.85 -12.37 19.90
C GLY A 124 -11.08 -11.04 19.87
N ILE A 125 -10.15 -10.89 18.92
CA ILE A 125 -9.46 -9.62 18.63
C ILE A 125 -10.34 -8.80 17.69
N TRP A 126 -10.36 -7.49 17.89
CA TRP A 126 -10.89 -6.53 16.95
C TRP A 126 -9.76 -5.99 16.10
N ALA A 127 -9.91 -5.98 14.78
CA ALA A 127 -8.86 -5.48 13.90
C ALA A 127 -9.42 -4.83 12.63
N ASN A 128 -8.64 -3.92 12.08
CA ASN A 128 -8.80 -3.42 10.71
C ASN A 128 -7.47 -2.78 10.26
N SER A 129 -7.34 -2.53 8.97
CA SER A 129 -6.17 -1.88 8.37
C SER A 129 -6.58 -0.51 7.87
N PHE A 130 -5.81 0.52 8.25
CA PHE A 130 -6.10 1.91 7.89
C PHE A 130 -4.87 2.56 7.28
N ALA A 131 -5.09 3.43 6.30
CA ALA A 131 -4.06 4.33 5.85
C ALA A 131 -3.87 5.42 6.91
N LEU A 132 -2.78 5.37 7.67
CA LEU A 132 -2.46 6.32 8.72
C LEU A 132 -1.04 6.85 8.50
N GLU A 133 -0.88 8.17 8.58
CA GLU A 133 0.43 8.80 8.45
C GLU A 133 1.32 8.49 9.67
N GLU A 134 2.63 8.34 9.45
CA GLU A 134 3.60 8.15 10.53
C GLU A 134 3.57 9.33 11.50
N GLY A 135 3.61 9.01 12.81
CA GLY A 135 3.62 10.03 13.85
C GLY A 135 2.25 10.58 14.25
N LEU A 136 1.16 10.17 13.56
CA LEU A 136 -0.20 10.47 14.03
C LEU A 136 -0.47 9.79 15.37
N GLU A 137 -1.22 10.52 16.20
CA GLU A 137 -1.68 10.04 17.50
C GLU A 137 -3.14 9.56 17.41
N TYR A 138 -3.42 8.45 18.09
CA TYR A 138 -4.77 7.88 18.16
C TYR A 138 -5.04 7.19 19.50
N LYS A 139 -6.33 6.95 19.75
CA LYS A 139 -6.86 6.12 20.84
C LYS A 139 -7.87 5.13 20.27
N VAL A 140 -7.96 3.98 20.92
CA VAL A 140 -9.04 3.02 20.65
C VAL A 140 -10.22 3.38 21.54
N MET A 141 -11.41 3.51 20.97
CA MET A 141 -12.67 3.74 21.69
C MET A 141 -13.59 2.54 21.49
N TYR A 142 -14.33 2.18 22.53
CA TYR A 142 -15.27 1.07 22.47
C TYR A 142 -16.61 1.42 23.15
N ASP A 143 -17.73 1.00 22.57
CA ASP A 143 -19.08 1.21 23.09
C ASP A 143 -19.38 2.63 23.62
N SER A 144 -18.77 3.64 22.99
CA SER A 144 -18.90 5.05 23.35
C SER A 144 -18.64 5.96 22.15
N THR A 145 -19.23 7.15 22.17
CA THR A 145 -18.95 8.24 21.23
C THR A 145 -18.67 9.55 21.97
N SER A 146 -18.28 9.47 23.24
CA SER A 146 -18.03 10.61 24.12
C SER A 146 -16.83 10.37 25.02
N TRP A 147 -16.03 11.42 25.24
CA TRP A 147 -14.90 11.40 26.19
C TRP A 147 -15.34 11.31 27.66
N GLU A 148 -16.62 11.48 27.97
CA GLU A 148 -17.12 11.47 29.35
C GLU A 148 -17.32 10.07 29.94
N GLU A 149 -17.35 9.02 29.12
CA GLU A 149 -17.77 7.67 29.56
C GLU A 149 -16.60 6.75 29.99
N ASP A 150 -15.35 7.22 29.94
CA ASP A 150 -14.12 6.45 30.27
C ASP A 150 -14.05 5.08 29.57
N LYS A 151 -14.50 5.02 28.31
CA LYS A 151 -14.46 3.80 27.47
C LYS A 151 -13.51 3.96 26.30
N HIS A 152 -12.25 4.20 26.63
CA HIS A 152 -11.17 4.31 25.67
C HIS A 152 -9.90 3.67 26.20
N VAL A 153 -9.05 3.24 25.28
CA VAL A 153 -7.81 2.55 25.55
C VAL A 153 -6.63 3.38 25.06
N GLY A 154 -5.67 3.56 25.97
CA GLY A 154 -4.41 4.30 25.84
C GLY A 154 -3.67 4.24 27.18
N PHE A 155 -2.34 4.16 27.16
CA PHE A 155 -1.56 4.01 28.40
C PHE A 155 -1.63 5.27 29.26
N TYR A 156 -2.28 5.23 30.43
CA TYR A 156 -2.21 6.31 31.44
C TYR A 156 -2.38 7.75 30.90
N GLY A 157 -3.31 7.94 29.95
CA GLY A 157 -3.57 9.25 29.34
C GLY A 157 -2.75 9.55 28.08
N ASP A 158 -1.78 8.71 27.74
CA ASP A 158 -0.98 8.81 26.52
C ASP A 158 -1.72 8.25 25.29
N ASN A 159 -1.42 8.84 24.15
CA ASN A 159 -1.92 8.42 22.84
C ASN A 159 -1.01 7.33 22.26
N LEU A 160 -1.60 6.41 21.48
CA LEU A 160 -0.87 5.48 20.64
C LEU A 160 -0.33 6.22 19.42
N LYS A 161 0.84 5.83 18.93
CA LYS A 161 1.49 6.44 17.77
C LYS A 161 1.71 5.43 16.67
N VAL A 162 1.45 5.87 15.45
CA VAL A 162 1.74 5.09 14.25
C VAL A 162 3.27 5.04 14.03
N GLY A 163 3.83 3.84 13.90
CA GLY A 163 5.23 3.62 13.51
C GLY A 163 6.29 3.73 14.61
N GLN A 164 5.92 3.69 15.90
CA GLN A 164 6.87 3.73 17.03
C GLN A 164 7.53 2.40 17.40
#